data_AF-A0A090KM19-F1
#
_entry.id   AF-A0A090KM19-F1
#
_cell.length_a   1.000
_cell.length_b   1.000
_cell.length_c   1.000
_cell.angle_alpha   90.00
_cell.angle_beta   90.00
_cell.angle_gamma   90.00
#
_symmetry.space_group_name_H-M   'P 1'
#
loop_
_entity.id
_entity.type
_entity.pdbx_description
1 polymer ?
#
loop_
_entity_poly.entity_id
_entity_poly.type
_entity_poly.pdbx_seq_one_letter_code
_entity_poly.pdbx_strand_id
1 'polypeptide(L)'
;MFKSKLACLTLLLTTLGGASAVADPVTIRAAWIAPATNWASILLEKKDLATHLGTSYVLQPERHAGTPQMVTALANNELEVAGL
;
A
#
# COMPACT_ATOMS: atom_id res chain seq x y z
N MET A 1 -12.04 -51.30 4.30
CA MET A 1 -11.20 -50.56 3.32
C MET A 1 -11.82 -49.26 2.77
N PHE A 2 -13.15 -49.12 2.66
CA PHE A 2 -13.77 -47.89 2.08
C PHE A 2 -13.70 -46.62 2.95
N LYS A 3 -13.83 -46.75 4.29
CA LYS A 3 -13.81 -45.60 5.22
C LYS A 3 -12.46 -44.86 5.27
N SER A 4 -11.36 -45.58 5.07
CA SER A 4 -9.99 -45.02 5.05
C SER A 4 -9.70 -44.20 3.79
N LYS A 5 -10.28 -44.58 2.63
CA LYS A 5 -10.20 -43.79 1.39
C LYS A 5 -11.02 -42.49 1.48
N LEU A 6 -12.19 -42.53 2.13
CA LEU A 6 -13.01 -41.33 2.36
C LEU A 6 -12.32 -40.34 3.31
N ALA A 7 -11.69 -40.83 4.39
CA ALA A 7 -10.99 -39.97 5.35
C ALA A 7 -9.76 -39.26 4.74
N CYS A 8 -9.06 -39.93 3.83
CA CYS A 8 -7.93 -39.33 3.12
C CYS A 8 -8.37 -38.23 2.13
N LEU A 9 -9.54 -38.41 1.50
CA LEU A 9 -10.09 -37.44 0.55
C LEU A 9 -10.56 -36.15 1.24
N THR A 10 -11.19 -36.23 2.41
CA THR A 10 -11.55 -35.04 3.20
C THR A 10 -10.35 -34.31 3.78
N LEU A 11 -9.29 -35.05 4.17
CA LEU A 11 -8.05 -34.44 4.66
C LEU A 11 -7.28 -33.70 3.54
N LEU A 12 -7.37 -34.20 2.30
CA LEU A 12 -6.73 -33.58 1.14
C LEU A 12 -7.47 -32.32 0.65
N LEU A 13 -8.80 -32.24 0.81
CA LEU A 13 -9.54 -31.03 0.44
C LEU A 13 -9.28 -29.86 1.38
N THR A 14 -8.96 -30.11 2.65
CA THR A 14 -8.63 -29.03 3.61
C THR A 14 -7.25 -28.42 3.41
N THR A 15 -6.30 -29.14 2.80
CA THR A 15 -4.93 -28.64 2.61
C THR A 15 -4.75 -27.82 1.33
N LEU A 16 -5.65 -27.94 0.34
CA LEU A 16 -5.63 -27.13 -0.88
C LEU A 16 -6.35 -25.78 -0.74
N GLY A 17 -7.10 -25.56 0.34
CA GLY A 17 -7.86 -24.34 0.60
C GLY A 17 -7.05 -23.18 1.19
N GLY A 18 -5.73 -23.14 0.96
CA GLY A 18 -4.89 -22.03 1.37
C GLY A 18 -5.26 -20.77 0.59
N ALA A 19 -6.27 -20.04 1.08
CA ALA A 19 -6.57 -18.70 0.61
C ALA A 19 -5.28 -17.88 0.72
N SER A 20 -4.67 -17.56 -0.42
CA SER A 20 -3.62 -16.56 -0.45
C SER A 20 -4.24 -15.29 0.10
N ALA A 21 -3.92 -14.94 1.34
CA ALA A 21 -4.33 -13.69 1.94
C ALA A 21 -3.74 -12.59 1.05
N VAL A 22 -4.59 -11.96 0.24
CA VAL A 22 -4.22 -10.75 -0.48
C VAL A 22 -4.01 -9.72 0.61
N ALA A 23 -2.75 -9.38 0.88
CA ALA A 23 -2.43 -8.33 1.84
C ALA A 23 -3.08 -7.03 1.38
N ASP A 24 -3.68 -6.30 2.31
CA ASP A 24 -4.25 -5.00 2.01
C ASP A 24 -3.16 -4.08 1.43
N PRO A 25 -3.47 -3.26 0.40
CA PRO A 25 -2.50 -2.37 -0.21
C PRO A 25 -1.86 -1.45 0.83
N VAL A 26 -0.54 -1.32 0.78
CA VAL A 26 0.20 -0.47 1.73
C VAL A 26 -0.15 1.01 1.49
N THR A 27 -0.43 1.75 2.56
CA THR A 27 -0.69 3.19 2.45
C THR A 27 0.61 3.97 2.47
N ILE A 28 0.85 4.78 1.43
CA ILE A 28 2.01 5.66 1.30
C ILE A 28 1.53 7.10 1.44
N ARG A 29 1.88 7.76 2.54
CA ARG A 29 1.61 9.19 2.79
C ARG A 29 2.72 10.01 2.14
N ALA A 30 2.35 10.73 1.09
CA ALA A 30 3.28 11.50 0.29
C ALA A 30 3.05 12.99 0.50
N ALA A 31 4.06 13.66 1.04
CA ALA A 31 4.01 15.04 1.43
C ALA A 31 4.44 15.99 0.32
N TRP A 32 3.77 17.14 0.22
CA TRP A 32 4.14 18.23 -0.65
C TRP A 32 3.86 19.60 -0.03
N ILE A 33 4.61 20.61 -0.48
CA ILE A 33 4.48 21.99 -0.01
C ILE A 33 3.94 22.88 -1.13
N ALA A 34 4.62 22.84 -2.29
CA ALA A 34 4.26 23.61 -3.46
C ALA A 34 3.70 22.68 -4.57
N PRO A 35 2.54 23.01 -5.16
CA PRO A 35 2.01 22.28 -6.31
C PRO A 35 2.98 22.35 -7.50
N ALA A 36 3.01 21.30 -8.32
CA ALA A 36 3.80 21.15 -9.54
C ALA A 36 5.34 21.12 -9.38
N THR A 37 5.92 21.71 -8.33
CA THR A 37 7.35 21.53 -8.01
C THR A 37 7.63 20.22 -7.29
N ASN A 38 6.64 19.69 -6.55
CA ASN A 38 6.79 18.45 -5.80
C ASN A 38 6.12 17.30 -6.55
N TRP A 39 6.85 16.22 -6.80
CA TRP A 39 6.38 15.03 -7.53
C TRP A 39 5.08 14.43 -6.97
N ALA A 40 4.92 14.43 -5.64
CA ALA A 40 3.70 13.94 -5.01
C ALA A 40 2.44 14.66 -5.52
N SER A 41 2.52 15.98 -5.75
CA SER A 41 1.38 16.74 -6.30
C SER A 41 1.03 16.37 -7.75
N ILE A 42 2.02 15.97 -8.54
CA ILE A 42 1.82 15.54 -9.93
C ILE A 42 1.15 14.16 -9.96
N LEU A 43 1.60 13.23 -9.11
CA LEU A 43 1.03 11.87 -9.04
C LEU A 43 -0.44 11.87 -8.61
N LEU A 44 -0.91 12.91 -7.92
CA LEU A 44 -2.33 13.08 -7.59
C LEU A 44 -3.18 13.44 -8.79
N GLU A 45 -2.68 14.34 -9.63
CA GLU A 45 -3.37 14.79 -10.83
C GLU A 45 -3.28 13.74 -11.94
N LYS A 46 -2.15 13.02 -12.00
CA LYS A 46 -1.79 12.05 -13.03
C LYS A 46 -1.58 10.67 -12.43
N LYS A 47 -2.66 10.09 -11.92
CA LYS A 47 -2.68 8.74 -11.30
C LYS A 47 -2.26 7.62 -12.26
N ASP A 48 -2.40 7.85 -13.55
CA ASP A 48 -1.95 6.97 -14.64
C ASP A 48 -0.43 6.70 -14.62
N LEU A 49 0.35 7.61 -14.04
CA LEU A 49 1.80 7.44 -13.87
C LEU A 49 2.16 6.47 -12.73
N ALA A 50 1.23 6.18 -11.83
CA ALA A 50 1.43 5.32 -10.68
C ALA A 50 0.95 3.88 -10.99
N THR A 51 1.78 3.10 -11.69
CA THR A 51 1.44 1.79 -12.28
C THR A 51 0.78 0.78 -11.33
N HIS A 52 1.09 0.83 -10.03
CA HIS A 52 0.56 -0.11 -9.03
C HIS A 52 -0.40 0.54 -8.01
N LEU A 53 -0.87 1.76 -8.30
CA LEU A 53 -1.82 2.47 -7.46
C LEU A 53 -3.14 1.69 -7.35
N GLY A 54 -3.55 1.36 -6.13
CA GLY A 54 -4.74 0.56 -5.83
C GLY A 54 -4.50 -0.95 -5.84
N THR A 55 -3.33 -1.43 -6.29
CA THR A 55 -2.99 -2.86 -6.29
C THR A 55 -2.02 -3.20 -5.17
N SER A 56 -0.82 -2.62 -5.20
CA SER A 56 0.23 -2.89 -4.21
C SER A 56 0.31 -1.79 -3.16
N TYR A 57 -0.10 -0.58 -3.51
CA TYR A 57 -0.12 0.55 -2.60
C TYR A 57 -1.28 1.49 -2.90
N VAL A 58 -1.70 2.24 -1.89
CA VAL A 58 -2.54 3.43 -2.04
C VAL A 58 -1.72 4.65 -1.66
N LEU A 59 -1.92 5.76 -2.38
CA LEU A 59 -1.14 6.98 -2.21
C LEU A 59 -2.04 8.03 -1.58
N GLN A 60 -1.68 8.45 -0.37
CA GLN A 60 -2.43 9.42 0.41
C GLN A 60 -1.63 10.73 0.46
N PRO A 61 -2.04 11.75 -0.29
CA PRO A 61 -1.31 13.00 -0.29
C PRO A 61 -1.53 13.80 0.98
N GLU A 62 -0.46 14.41 1.48
CA GLU A 62 -0.54 15.36 2.58
C GLU A 62 0.11 16.68 2.20
N ARG A 63 -0.60 17.78 2.43
CA ARG A 63 -0.06 19.11 2.19
C ARG A 63 0.48 19.68 3.48
N HIS A 64 1.76 20.04 3.49
CA HIS A 64 2.39 20.75 4.59
C HIS A 64 2.62 22.22 4.23
N ALA A 65 2.65 23.08 5.25
CA ALA A 65 2.88 24.51 5.07
C ALA A 65 4.33 24.86 4.70
N GLY A 66 5.29 23.97 5.00
CA GLY A 66 6.71 24.21 4.77
C GLY A 66 7.58 23.00 5.07
N THR A 67 8.86 23.11 4.72
CA THR A 67 9.87 22.06 4.88
C THR A 67 10.12 21.69 6.35
N PRO A 68 10.20 22.63 7.31
CA PRO A 68 10.42 22.27 8.71
C PRO A 68 9.36 21.30 9.26
N GLN A 69 8.08 21.58 8.96
CA GLN A 69 6.96 20.74 9.38
C GLN A 69 7.02 19.35 8.72
N MET A 70 7.38 19.30 7.43
CA MET A 70 7.51 18.05 6.68
C MET A 70 8.69 17.19 7.19
N VAL A 71 9.82 17.81 7.57
CA VAL A 71 10.96 17.10 8.18
C VAL A 71 10.58 16.51 9.52
N THR A 72 9.84 17.25 10.37
CA THR A 72 9.34 16.72 11.64
C THR A 72 8.40 15.54 11.43
N ALA A 73 7.45 15.65 10.52
CA ALA A 73 6.52 14.57 10.22
C ALA A 73 7.24 13.32 9.65
N LEU A 74 8.26 13.50 8.81
CA LEU A 74 9.10 12.39 8.34
C LEU A 74 9.86 11.71 9.50
N ALA A 75 10.45 12.49 10.40
CA ALA A 75 11.18 11.96 11.55
C ALA A 75 10.28 11.19 12.54
N ASN A 76 9.01 11.57 12.65
CA ASN A 76 8.03 10.93 13.51
C ASN A 76 7.34 9.71 12.87
N ASN A 77 7.69 9.34 11.63
CA ASN A 77 6.98 8.32 10.82
C ASN A 77 5.52 8.71 10.48
N GLU A 78 5.20 10.00 10.53
CA GLU A 78 3.87 10.52 10.14
C GLU A 78 3.70 10.59 8.62
N LEU A 79 4.78 10.50 7.83
CA LEU A 79 4.75 10.37 6.37
C LEU A 79 5.87 9.47 5.86
N GLU A 80 5.67 8.84 4.69
CA GLU A 80 6.64 7.92 4.08
C GLU A 80 7.52 8.60 3.01
N VAL A 81 7.01 9.62 2.31
CA VAL A 81 7.73 10.26 1.20
C VAL A 81 7.59 11.78 1.28
N ALA A 82 8.72 12.48 1.21
CA ALA A 82 8.78 13.95 1.16
C ALA A 82 9.71 14.43 0.03
N GLY A 83 9.28 15.45 -0.71
CA GLY A 83 10.15 16.20 -1.62
C GLY A 83 10.79 17.37 -0.88
N LEU A 84 11.95 17.12 -0.26
CA LEU A 84 12.76 18.12 0.46
C LEU A 84 13.68 18.90 -0.48
#